data_AF-A0A9E4YYL1-F1
#
_entry.id   AF-A0A9E4YYL1-F1
#
_cell.length_a   1.000
_cell.length_b   1.000
_cell.length_c   1.000
_cell.angle_alpha   90.00
_cell.angle_beta   90.00
_cell.angle_gamma   90.00
#
_symmetry.space_group_name_H-M   'P 1'
#
loop_
_entity.id
_entity.type
_entity.pdbx_description
1 polymer ?
#
loop_
_entity_poly.entity_id
_entity_poly.type
_entity_poly.pdbx_seq_one_letter_code
_entity_poly.pdbx_strand_id
1 'polypeptide(L)'
;MLERYLKSPPFEELLEGQRITPESARSLSAIQDLAYVSDDDGQLHDLFAGTIVKQGNRTLAAGTVPEVGVGHTSEIEVAVIDLTLDRWNVGYDRNLIGFKKRRWAKDEPAFWGFIRSAIERDHSPLDTDSILELDSAKDRLTLLRSISKRIWEADFESYSRFTGQKLIFKSGDETVLNIIAGGGGICSEKVQALKFLTDSLGYESEYLLAGPNAKNPIPEEKLRELLTTFEFNFSKRYMRYWEHLALLYHLDGSDIVVDATNGNIPFIFLTGPDVDKMLNTREKTPVSVRMSLNEESFYYHRVSQDIPENLLFALEGWIPEVDLIQVFENELGLFISEGFFIAPIVYKNRQEFLDLQMKYANACGQARLDCAIQEEWNLDSKMGQLFAKEHPFASQQILACEEHLLFRYNESEGQDHKAGVLVVNLKS
;
A
#
# COMPACT_ATOMS: atom_id res chain seq x y z
N MET A 1 27.74 -10.77 -14.76
CA MET A 1 26.44 -11.40 -15.11
C MET A 1 25.29 -10.59 -14.57
N LEU A 2 25.15 -10.46 -13.24
CA LEU A 2 24.08 -9.67 -12.62
C LEU A 2 24.04 -8.22 -13.14
N GLU A 3 25.20 -7.58 -13.30
CA GLU A 3 25.30 -6.27 -13.97
C GLU A 3 24.61 -6.23 -15.35
N ARG A 4 24.84 -7.22 -16.20
CA ARG A 4 24.32 -7.24 -17.57
C ARG A 4 22.88 -7.72 -17.67
N TYR A 5 22.49 -8.71 -16.87
CA TYR A 5 21.23 -9.43 -17.06
C TYR A 5 20.18 -9.08 -16.01
N LEU A 6 20.59 -8.51 -14.88
CA LEU A 6 19.68 -8.06 -13.85
C LEU A 6 19.68 -6.54 -13.72
N LYS A 7 20.84 -5.87 -13.57
CA LYS A 7 20.91 -4.41 -13.35
C LYS A 7 20.62 -3.61 -14.62
N SER A 8 21.24 -3.97 -15.74
CA SER A 8 21.10 -3.27 -17.02
C SER A 8 20.80 -4.23 -18.18
N PRO A 9 19.69 -5.00 -18.10
CA PRO A 9 19.26 -5.85 -19.19
C PRO A 9 18.87 -5.00 -20.41
N PRO A 10 19.19 -5.44 -21.63
CA PRO A 10 18.78 -4.75 -22.86
C PRO A 10 17.29 -5.02 -23.13
N PHE A 11 16.40 -4.40 -22.35
CA PHE A 11 14.96 -4.68 -22.37
C PHE A 11 14.36 -4.52 -23.77
N GLU A 12 14.70 -3.46 -24.49
CA GLU A 12 14.20 -3.20 -25.84
C GLU A 12 14.56 -4.33 -26.79
N GLU A 13 15.84 -4.71 -26.87
CA GLU A 13 16.31 -5.81 -27.72
C GLU A 13 15.65 -7.16 -27.33
N LEU A 14 15.48 -7.41 -26.03
CA LEU A 14 14.87 -8.65 -25.54
C LEU A 14 13.37 -8.69 -25.85
N LEU A 15 12.67 -7.56 -25.81
CA LEU A 15 11.24 -7.46 -26.15
C LEU A 15 11.03 -7.54 -27.67
N GLU A 16 11.80 -6.79 -28.46
CA GLU A 16 11.75 -6.83 -29.92
C GLU A 16 12.08 -8.22 -30.46
N GLY A 17 13.09 -8.88 -29.87
CA GLY A 17 13.47 -10.25 -30.18
C GLY A 17 12.55 -11.32 -29.61
N GLN A 18 11.44 -10.94 -28.95
CA GLN A 18 10.49 -11.84 -28.28
C GLN A 18 11.16 -12.84 -27.32
N ARG A 19 12.27 -12.43 -26.70
CA ARG A 19 13.05 -13.22 -25.73
C ARG A 19 12.46 -13.14 -24.33
N ILE A 20 11.74 -12.07 -24.02
CA ILE A 20 10.97 -11.86 -22.80
C ILE A 20 9.60 -11.28 -23.14
N THR A 21 8.62 -11.46 -22.25
CA THR A 21 7.32 -10.80 -22.35
C THR A 21 7.37 -9.40 -21.70
N PRO A 22 6.46 -8.48 -22.04
CA PRO A 22 6.32 -7.21 -21.33
C PRO A 22 6.09 -7.39 -19.82
N GLU A 23 5.38 -8.45 -19.43
CA GLU A 23 5.19 -8.83 -18.03
C GLU A 23 6.50 -9.24 -17.37
N SER A 24 7.29 -10.10 -18.02
CA SER A 24 8.61 -10.50 -17.51
C SER A 24 9.56 -9.31 -17.37
N ALA A 25 9.49 -8.34 -18.29
CA ALA A 25 10.28 -7.11 -18.22
C ALA A 25 9.90 -6.28 -16.98
N ARG A 26 8.59 -6.13 -16.70
CA ARG A 26 8.11 -5.46 -15.48
C ARG A 26 8.55 -6.19 -14.21
N SER A 27 8.41 -7.51 -14.16
CA SER A 27 8.85 -8.30 -13.01
C SER A 27 10.36 -8.17 -12.77
N LEU A 28 11.18 -8.19 -13.83
CA LEU A 28 12.62 -7.98 -13.71
C LEU A 28 12.96 -6.57 -13.20
N SER A 29 12.21 -5.56 -13.67
CA SER A 29 12.32 -4.17 -13.20
C SER A 29 11.94 -4.02 -11.72
N ALA A 30 10.97 -4.77 -11.22
CA ALA A 30 10.64 -4.81 -9.80
C ALA A 30 11.75 -5.49 -8.97
N ILE A 31 12.30 -6.62 -9.46
CA ILE A 31 13.43 -7.29 -8.79
C ILE A 31 14.67 -6.40 -8.73
N GLN A 32 14.92 -5.60 -9.76
CA GLN A 32 16.01 -4.61 -9.76
C GLN A 32 15.92 -3.65 -8.57
N ASP A 33 14.74 -3.08 -8.35
CA ASP A 33 14.52 -2.08 -7.30
C ASP A 33 14.61 -2.68 -5.89
N LEU A 34 14.42 -4.01 -5.77
CA LEU A 34 14.65 -4.76 -4.53
C LEU A 34 16.14 -5.11 -4.35
N ALA A 35 16.86 -5.37 -5.43
CA ALA A 35 18.24 -5.88 -5.37
C ALA A 35 19.29 -4.76 -5.29
N TYR A 36 19.08 -3.63 -5.96
CA TYR A 36 20.07 -2.58 -6.12
C TYR A 36 19.65 -1.26 -5.47
N VAL A 37 20.63 -0.54 -4.97
CA VAL A 37 20.48 0.84 -4.51
C VAL A 37 20.47 1.76 -5.74
N SER A 38 19.59 2.77 -5.70
CA SER A 38 19.55 3.86 -6.70
C SER A 38 20.32 5.06 -6.18
N ASP A 39 21.11 5.72 -7.03
CA ASP A 39 21.66 7.03 -6.72
C ASP A 39 20.59 8.13 -6.81
N ASP A 40 20.92 9.38 -6.45
CA ASP A 40 19.98 10.51 -6.46
C ASP A 40 19.42 10.82 -7.86
N ASP A 41 20.02 10.27 -8.91
CA ASP A 41 19.56 10.36 -10.30
C ASP A 41 18.69 9.18 -10.74
N GLY A 42 18.41 8.24 -9.84
CA GLY A 42 17.59 7.06 -10.10
C GLY A 42 18.31 5.97 -10.89
N GLN A 43 19.64 6.06 -11.01
CA GLN A 43 20.45 5.03 -11.65
C GLN A 43 20.85 3.96 -10.63
N LEU A 44 20.71 2.71 -11.03
CA LEU A 44 21.11 1.58 -10.18
C LEU A 44 22.63 1.52 -10.10
N HIS A 45 23.17 1.36 -8.89
CA HIS A 45 24.61 1.14 -8.67
C HIS A 45 24.90 -0.24 -8.06
N ASP A 46 25.06 -0.33 -6.75
CA ASP A 46 25.50 -1.52 -6.03
C ASP A 46 24.29 -2.30 -5.53
N LEU A 47 24.49 -3.58 -5.27
CA LEU A 47 23.51 -4.35 -4.51
C LEU A 47 23.37 -3.75 -3.11
N PHE A 48 22.17 -3.85 -2.53
CA PHE A 48 21.97 -3.50 -1.13
C PHE A 48 22.98 -4.20 -0.24
N ALA A 49 23.56 -3.47 0.71
CA ALA A 49 24.46 -4.04 1.72
C ALA A 49 23.75 -5.20 2.44
N GLY A 50 24.46 -6.31 2.65
CA GLY A 50 23.88 -7.53 3.22
C GLY A 50 23.18 -8.46 2.23
N THR A 51 23.03 -8.07 0.95
CA THR A 51 22.53 -8.98 -0.10
C THR A 51 23.52 -10.10 -0.38
N ILE A 52 23.05 -11.34 -0.35
CA ILE A 52 23.84 -12.54 -0.64
C ILE A 52 23.30 -13.21 -1.90
N VAL A 53 24.16 -13.37 -2.90
CA VAL A 53 23.81 -14.14 -4.11
C VAL A 53 24.11 -15.62 -3.86
N LYS A 54 23.13 -16.48 -4.08
CA LYS A 54 23.25 -17.94 -3.94
C LYS A 54 22.91 -18.65 -5.24
N GLN A 55 23.43 -19.85 -5.39
CA GLN A 55 22.98 -20.83 -6.38
C GLN A 55 22.76 -22.15 -5.65
N GLY A 56 21.50 -22.58 -5.58
CA GLY A 56 21.07 -23.59 -4.61
C GLY A 56 21.45 -23.19 -3.18
N ASN A 57 22.07 -24.10 -2.43
CA ASN A 57 22.48 -23.85 -1.04
C ASN A 57 23.85 -23.15 -0.90
N ARG A 58 24.50 -22.77 -2.01
CA ARG A 58 25.86 -22.21 -1.99
C ARG A 58 25.84 -20.71 -2.23
N THR A 59 26.53 -19.95 -1.37
CA THR A 59 26.85 -18.55 -1.64
C THR A 59 27.86 -18.43 -2.79
N LEU A 60 27.53 -17.58 -3.77
CA LEU A 60 28.38 -17.27 -4.90
C LEU A 60 29.24 -16.03 -4.60
N ALA A 61 30.56 -16.20 -4.59
CA ALA A 61 31.49 -15.10 -4.44
C ALA A 61 31.55 -14.25 -5.73
N ALA A 62 31.83 -12.96 -5.58
CA ALA A 62 32.02 -12.05 -6.71
C ALA A 62 33.04 -12.61 -7.73
N GLY A 63 32.68 -12.58 -9.02
CA GLY A 63 33.51 -13.10 -10.12
C GLY A 63 33.45 -14.61 -10.34
N THR A 64 32.79 -15.37 -9.47
CA THR A 64 32.55 -16.81 -9.71
C THR A 64 31.61 -16.99 -10.90
N VAL A 65 31.92 -17.90 -11.82
CA VAL A 65 31.02 -18.29 -12.91
C VAL A 65 29.94 -19.22 -12.35
N PRO A 66 28.65 -18.85 -12.41
CA PRO A 66 27.56 -19.72 -12.00
C PRO A 66 27.46 -20.97 -12.87
N GLU A 67 26.99 -22.04 -12.27
CA GLU A 67 26.71 -23.29 -12.95
C GLU A 67 25.45 -23.15 -13.81
N VAL A 68 25.45 -23.81 -14.96
CA VAL A 68 24.31 -23.86 -15.87
C VAL A 68 23.53 -25.14 -15.56
N GLY A 69 22.28 -24.98 -15.16
CA GLY A 69 21.31 -26.06 -15.00
C GLY A 69 20.43 -26.24 -16.23
N VAL A 70 19.55 -27.24 -16.17
CA VAL A 70 18.51 -27.50 -17.18
C VAL A 70 17.17 -27.02 -16.63
N GLY A 71 16.59 -26.04 -17.28
CA GLY A 71 15.21 -25.58 -17.08
C GLY A 71 14.30 -26.15 -18.15
N HIS A 72 12.99 -26.10 -17.91
CA HIS A 72 12.00 -26.56 -18.86
C HIS A 72 11.01 -25.43 -19.17
N THR A 73 10.82 -25.13 -20.45
CA THR A 73 9.75 -24.26 -20.94
C THR A 73 8.83 -25.11 -21.82
N SER A 74 7.69 -25.52 -21.27
CA SER A 74 6.80 -26.52 -21.87
C SER A 74 7.56 -27.84 -22.14
N GLU A 75 7.74 -28.23 -23.39
CA GLU A 75 8.45 -29.46 -23.79
C GLU A 75 9.92 -29.21 -24.18
N ILE A 76 10.43 -27.99 -24.01
CA ILE A 76 11.78 -27.61 -24.44
C ILE A 76 12.71 -27.52 -23.23
N GLU A 77 13.80 -28.29 -23.25
CA GLU A 77 14.92 -28.11 -22.33
C GLU A 77 15.71 -26.85 -22.70
N VAL A 78 15.91 -25.97 -21.72
CA VAL A 78 16.68 -24.74 -21.87
C VAL A 78 17.77 -24.67 -20.82
N ALA A 79 18.95 -24.18 -21.21
CA ALA A 79 20.04 -23.91 -20.27
C ALA A 79 19.67 -22.69 -19.41
N VAL A 80 19.61 -22.87 -18.09
CA VAL A 80 19.26 -21.82 -17.13
C VAL A 80 20.33 -21.64 -16.07
N ILE A 81 20.46 -20.42 -15.57
CA ILE A 81 21.26 -20.12 -14.39
C ILE A 81 20.27 -19.72 -13.31
N ASP A 82 20.06 -20.61 -12.35
CA ASP A 82 19.17 -20.37 -11.22
C ASP A 82 19.94 -19.70 -10.08
N LEU A 83 19.47 -18.53 -9.66
CA LEU A 83 20.10 -17.69 -8.64
C LEU A 83 19.05 -17.25 -7.63
N THR A 84 19.44 -17.27 -6.35
CA THR A 84 18.65 -16.68 -5.27
C THR A 84 19.35 -15.42 -4.78
N LEU A 85 18.60 -14.32 -4.69
CA LEU A 85 19.03 -13.09 -4.04
C LEU A 85 18.48 -13.09 -2.62
N ASP A 86 19.30 -13.49 -1.66
CA ASP A 86 18.95 -13.48 -0.25
C ASP A 86 19.17 -12.07 0.32
N ARG A 87 18.07 -11.49 0.81
CA ARG A 87 18.02 -10.13 1.34
C ARG A 87 17.78 -10.09 2.85
N TRP A 88 17.92 -11.22 3.55
CA TRP A 88 17.65 -11.32 4.98
C TRP A 88 18.44 -10.32 5.84
N ASN A 89 19.66 -9.98 5.41
CA ASN A 89 20.54 -9.06 6.15
C ASN A 89 20.56 -7.63 5.56
N VAL A 90 19.63 -7.30 4.66
CA VAL A 90 19.52 -5.94 4.12
C VAL A 90 18.99 -5.01 5.21
N GLY A 91 19.67 -3.88 5.42
CA GLY A 91 19.25 -2.83 6.35
C GLY A 91 18.36 -1.77 5.71
N TYR A 92 18.04 -0.73 6.47
CA TYR A 92 17.27 0.43 6.04
C TYR A 92 18.11 1.43 5.19
N ASP A 93 18.88 0.92 4.23
CA ASP A 93 19.88 1.71 3.48
C ASP A 93 19.36 2.22 2.12
N ARG A 94 18.03 2.23 1.92
CA ARG A 94 17.44 2.67 0.65
C ARG A 94 17.58 4.18 0.50
N ASN A 95 18.22 4.62 -0.57
CA ASN A 95 18.12 6.00 -1.03
C ASN A 95 16.71 6.27 -1.59
N LEU A 96 15.87 6.90 -0.77
CA LEU A 96 14.46 7.13 -1.11
C LEU A 96 14.29 8.12 -2.27
N ILE A 97 15.16 9.14 -2.37
CA ILE A 97 15.15 10.14 -3.46
C ILE A 97 15.39 9.44 -4.79
N GLY A 98 16.49 8.69 -4.86
CA GLY A 98 16.86 7.91 -6.03
C GLY A 98 15.81 6.89 -6.44
N PHE A 99 15.30 6.13 -5.46
CA PHE A 99 14.25 5.15 -5.68
C PHE A 99 13.00 5.80 -6.29
N LYS A 100 12.48 6.89 -5.70
CA LYS A 100 11.29 7.59 -6.22
C LYS A 100 11.52 8.16 -7.62
N LYS A 101 12.68 8.80 -7.87
CA LYS A 101 13.03 9.35 -9.19
C LYS A 101 13.08 8.25 -10.25
N ARG A 102 13.64 7.09 -9.92
CA ARG A 102 13.67 5.92 -10.79
C ARG A 102 12.26 5.41 -11.10
N ARG A 103 11.39 5.28 -10.09
CA ARG A 103 10.00 4.82 -10.27
C ARG A 103 9.19 5.83 -11.10
N TRP A 104 9.37 7.12 -10.86
CA TRP A 104 8.77 8.20 -11.66
C TRP A 104 9.09 8.06 -13.15
N ALA A 105 10.38 7.92 -13.49
CA ALA A 105 10.83 7.86 -14.88
C ALA A 105 10.25 6.67 -15.67
N LYS A 106 9.81 5.59 -15.01
CA LYS A 106 9.25 4.41 -15.69
C LYS A 106 7.86 4.68 -16.28
N ASP A 107 7.05 5.48 -15.59
CA ASP A 107 5.62 5.67 -15.91
C ASP A 107 5.20 7.15 -15.87
N GLU A 108 6.15 8.07 -16.07
CA GLU A 108 5.96 9.52 -16.01
C GLU A 108 4.72 10.04 -16.77
N PRO A 109 4.43 9.61 -18.02
CA PRO A 109 3.23 10.05 -18.72
C PRO A 109 1.92 9.71 -18.00
N ALA A 110 1.87 8.55 -17.31
CA ALA A 110 0.70 8.14 -16.55
C ALA A 110 0.50 9.02 -15.31
N PHE A 111 1.59 9.38 -14.62
CA PHE A 111 1.55 10.25 -13.44
C PHE A 111 1.13 11.67 -13.81
N TRP A 112 1.69 12.25 -14.89
CA TRP A 112 1.25 13.56 -15.38
C TRP A 112 -0.20 13.54 -15.86
N GLY A 113 -0.63 12.46 -16.53
CA GLY A 113 -2.02 12.27 -16.91
C GLY A 113 -2.96 12.25 -15.70
N PHE A 114 -2.57 11.55 -14.63
CA PHE A 114 -3.32 11.53 -13.37
C PHE A 114 -3.41 12.92 -12.72
N ILE A 115 -2.27 13.61 -12.58
CA ILE A 115 -2.19 14.97 -11.99
C ILE A 115 -3.10 15.94 -12.74
N ARG A 116 -2.99 15.99 -14.07
CA ARG A 116 -3.82 16.84 -14.92
C ARG A 116 -5.30 16.50 -14.75
N SER A 117 -5.66 15.23 -14.83
CA SER A 117 -7.05 14.79 -14.66
C SER A 117 -7.65 15.17 -13.30
N ALA A 118 -6.83 15.23 -12.24
CA ALA A 118 -7.27 15.63 -10.91
C ALA A 118 -7.68 17.12 -10.88
N ILE A 119 -6.98 17.98 -11.63
CA ILE A 119 -7.25 19.42 -11.70
C ILE A 119 -8.44 19.70 -12.62
N GLU A 120 -8.50 19.05 -13.79
CA GLU A 120 -9.55 19.27 -14.81
C GLU A 120 -10.98 18.95 -14.32
N ARG A 121 -11.12 18.24 -13.20
CA ARG A 121 -12.43 17.95 -12.60
C ARG A 121 -13.13 19.19 -12.07
N ASP A 122 -12.38 20.11 -11.49
CA ASP A 122 -12.91 21.28 -10.79
C ASP A 122 -12.51 22.60 -11.50
N HIS A 123 -11.70 22.52 -12.57
CA HIS A 123 -11.12 23.67 -13.28
C HIS A 123 -11.23 23.55 -14.81
N SER A 124 -11.24 24.68 -15.51
CA SER A 124 -11.23 24.68 -16.98
C SER A 124 -9.87 24.23 -17.54
N PRO A 125 -9.77 23.83 -18.82
CA PRO A 125 -8.48 23.47 -19.41
C PRO A 125 -7.43 24.59 -19.35
N LEU A 126 -7.85 25.85 -19.57
CA LEU A 126 -6.96 27.01 -19.48
C LEU A 126 -6.45 27.24 -18.05
N ASP A 127 -7.33 27.13 -17.05
CA ASP A 127 -6.94 27.24 -15.64
C ASP A 127 -6.02 26.08 -15.24
N THR A 128 -6.26 24.88 -15.78
CA THR A 128 -5.44 23.69 -15.52
C THR A 128 -4.01 23.90 -15.99
N ASP A 129 -3.82 24.37 -17.22
CA ASP A 129 -2.48 24.63 -17.75
C ASP A 129 -1.74 25.68 -16.90
N SER A 130 -2.43 26.75 -16.49
CA SER A 130 -1.85 27.76 -15.59
C SER A 130 -1.52 27.21 -14.20
N ILE A 131 -2.37 26.34 -13.63
CA ILE A 131 -2.08 25.71 -12.33
C ILE A 131 -0.85 24.80 -12.41
N LEU A 132 -0.69 24.08 -13.52
CA LEU A 132 0.44 23.17 -13.75
C LEU A 132 1.79 23.89 -13.93
N GLU A 133 1.77 25.19 -14.25
CA GLU A 133 2.99 26.03 -14.25
C GLU A 133 3.54 26.26 -12.83
N LEU A 134 2.68 26.14 -11.80
CA LEU A 134 3.03 26.25 -10.38
C LEU A 134 3.66 27.60 -9.98
N ASP A 135 3.39 28.66 -10.74
CA ASP A 135 4.02 29.97 -10.57
C ASP A 135 3.61 30.70 -9.28
N SER A 136 2.42 30.42 -8.75
CA SER A 136 1.92 31.07 -7.53
C SER A 136 1.66 30.09 -6.38
N ALA A 137 1.72 30.61 -5.15
CA ALA A 137 1.35 29.86 -3.95
C ALA A 137 -0.09 29.33 -4.00
N LYS A 138 -0.99 30.07 -4.64
CA LYS A 138 -2.38 29.67 -4.84
C LYS A 138 -2.49 28.47 -5.78
N ASP A 139 -1.70 28.46 -6.85
CA ASP A 139 -1.71 27.37 -7.83
C ASP A 139 -1.13 26.09 -7.20
N ARG A 140 -0.02 26.22 -6.47
CA ARG A 140 0.57 25.11 -5.72
C ARG A 140 -0.40 24.53 -4.68
N LEU A 141 -1.11 25.37 -3.95
CA LEU A 141 -2.14 24.94 -3.00
C LEU A 141 -3.32 24.23 -3.69
N THR A 142 -3.73 24.77 -4.84
CA THR A 142 -4.85 24.23 -5.64
C THR A 142 -4.49 22.86 -6.18
N LEU A 143 -3.30 22.70 -6.77
CA LEU A 143 -2.80 21.42 -7.25
C LEU A 143 -2.74 20.39 -6.11
N LEU A 144 -2.15 20.76 -4.96
CA LEU A 144 -2.06 19.87 -3.80
C LEU A 144 -3.45 19.39 -3.37
N ARG A 145 -4.42 20.30 -3.26
CA ARG A 145 -5.79 19.95 -2.86
C ARG A 145 -6.48 19.04 -3.87
N SER A 146 -6.33 19.31 -5.17
CA SER A 146 -6.95 18.53 -6.23
C SER A 146 -6.42 17.09 -6.29
N ILE A 147 -5.09 16.90 -6.21
CA ILE A 147 -4.48 15.57 -6.16
C ILE A 147 -4.90 14.82 -4.88
N SER A 148 -4.81 15.50 -3.73
CA SER A 148 -5.16 14.89 -2.44
C SER A 148 -6.62 14.41 -2.41
N LYS A 149 -7.54 15.24 -2.92
CA LYS A 149 -8.95 14.88 -3.04
C LYS A 149 -9.16 13.73 -4.02
N ARG A 150 -8.45 13.71 -5.15
CA ARG A 150 -8.54 12.62 -6.13
C ARG A 150 -8.10 11.28 -5.53
N ILE A 151 -7.04 11.26 -4.72
CA ILE A 151 -6.57 10.05 -4.01
C ILE A 151 -7.56 9.64 -2.91
N TRP A 152 -8.09 10.61 -2.16
CA TRP A 152 -9.09 10.37 -1.13
C TRP A 152 -10.33 9.67 -1.69
N GLU A 153 -10.85 10.14 -2.83
CA GLU A 153 -12.05 9.55 -3.44
C GLU A 153 -11.85 8.15 -4.04
N ALA A 154 -10.61 7.70 -4.25
CA ALA A 154 -10.35 6.32 -4.66
C ALA A 154 -10.79 5.33 -3.57
N ASP A 155 -10.97 4.06 -3.92
CA ASP A 155 -11.42 3.04 -2.96
C ASP A 155 -10.45 2.89 -1.78
N PHE A 156 -10.97 2.65 -0.58
CA PHE A 156 -10.15 2.09 0.51
C PHE A 156 -10.29 0.57 0.45
N GLU A 157 -9.22 -0.12 0.07
CA GLU A 157 -9.30 -1.52 -0.33
C GLU A 157 -8.02 -2.31 -0.11
N SER A 158 -8.18 -3.63 -0.01
CA SER A 158 -7.10 -4.62 0.00
C SER A 158 -7.29 -5.72 -1.06
N TYR A 159 -8.37 -5.69 -1.85
CA TYR A 159 -8.64 -6.71 -2.87
C TYR A 159 -7.54 -6.77 -3.94
N SER A 160 -6.90 -5.65 -4.25
CA SER A 160 -5.84 -5.54 -5.25
C SER A 160 -4.56 -6.31 -4.89
N ARG A 161 -4.42 -6.72 -3.62
CA ARG A 161 -3.34 -7.60 -3.16
C ARG A 161 -3.52 -9.04 -3.65
N PHE A 162 -4.76 -9.43 -3.94
CA PHE A 162 -5.12 -10.80 -4.31
C PHE A 162 -5.55 -10.94 -5.78
N THR A 163 -5.63 -9.82 -6.51
CA THR A 163 -5.92 -9.80 -7.94
C THR A 163 -4.82 -9.10 -8.74
N GLY A 164 -4.91 -9.17 -10.07
CA GLY A 164 -3.97 -8.48 -10.96
C GLY A 164 -2.52 -8.90 -10.73
N GLN A 165 -1.67 -7.93 -10.39
CA GLN A 165 -0.23 -8.16 -10.13
C GLN A 165 0.05 -8.83 -8.78
N LYS A 166 -0.96 -8.94 -7.89
CA LYS A 166 -0.87 -9.62 -6.59
C LYS A 166 0.28 -9.08 -5.72
N LEU A 167 0.42 -7.76 -5.71
CA LEU A 167 1.43 -7.09 -4.90
C LEU A 167 1.04 -7.20 -3.42
N ILE A 168 1.92 -7.81 -2.63
CA ILE A 168 1.72 -8.02 -1.18
C ILE A 168 1.51 -6.66 -0.48
N PHE A 169 2.24 -5.63 -0.89
CA PHE A 169 2.07 -4.25 -0.45
C PHE A 169 2.49 -3.30 -1.58
N LYS A 170 1.71 -2.24 -1.80
CA LYS A 170 1.97 -1.31 -2.91
C LYS A 170 2.80 -0.12 -2.43
N SER A 171 3.86 0.18 -3.19
CA SER A 171 4.56 1.46 -3.09
C SER A 171 3.68 2.62 -3.59
N GLY A 172 4.17 3.85 -3.44
CA GLY A 172 3.41 5.04 -3.83
C GLY A 172 3.03 5.06 -5.31
N ASP A 173 3.98 4.77 -6.20
CA ASP A 173 3.73 4.75 -7.65
C ASP A 173 2.78 3.62 -8.07
N GLU A 174 2.95 2.41 -7.50
CA GLU A 174 2.05 1.28 -7.73
C GLU A 174 0.62 1.58 -7.27
N THR A 175 0.48 2.33 -6.18
CA THR A 175 -0.82 2.78 -5.70
C THR A 175 -1.45 3.80 -6.64
N VAL A 176 -0.67 4.75 -7.19
CA VAL A 176 -1.18 5.69 -8.21
C VAL A 176 -1.67 4.93 -9.45
N LEU A 177 -0.88 3.98 -9.94
CA LEU A 177 -1.26 3.14 -11.08
C LEU A 177 -2.53 2.31 -10.79
N ASN A 178 -2.66 1.78 -9.58
CA ASN A 178 -3.88 1.07 -9.16
C ASN A 178 -5.11 1.98 -9.13
N ILE A 179 -4.97 3.22 -8.64
CA ILE A 179 -6.04 4.23 -8.67
C ILE A 179 -6.42 4.59 -10.11
N ILE A 180 -5.44 4.75 -11.01
CA ILE A 180 -5.69 4.98 -12.45
C ILE A 180 -6.51 3.83 -13.06
N ALA A 181 -6.23 2.59 -12.64
CA ALA A 181 -6.97 1.40 -13.08
C ALA A 181 -8.38 1.28 -12.47
N GLY A 182 -8.78 2.18 -11.57
CA GLY A 182 -10.09 2.21 -10.92
C GLY A 182 -10.12 1.60 -9.52
N GLY A 183 -8.97 1.09 -9.03
CA GLY A 183 -8.83 0.59 -7.67
C GLY A 183 -8.49 1.68 -6.66
N GLY A 184 -7.73 1.31 -5.62
CA GLY A 184 -7.39 2.20 -4.53
C GLY A 184 -6.19 1.72 -3.72
N GLY A 185 -6.33 1.79 -2.40
CA GLY A 185 -5.35 1.28 -1.46
C GLY A 185 -5.71 1.61 -0.03
N ILE A 186 -4.97 1.04 0.92
CA ILE A 186 -5.13 1.36 2.35
C ILE A 186 -4.48 2.70 2.70
N CYS A 187 -4.56 3.10 3.98
CA CYS A 187 -4.07 4.39 4.45
C CYS A 187 -2.60 4.68 4.08
N SER A 188 -1.70 3.75 4.41
CA SER A 188 -0.27 3.88 4.14
C SER A 188 0.03 3.98 2.64
N GLU A 189 -0.61 3.16 1.82
CA GLU A 189 -0.47 3.13 0.36
C GLU A 189 -0.90 4.46 -0.27
N LYS A 190 -2.07 4.99 0.11
CA LYS A 190 -2.58 6.25 -0.42
C LYS A 190 -1.74 7.46 0.00
N VAL A 191 -1.24 7.47 1.24
CA VAL A 191 -0.34 8.51 1.72
C VAL A 191 1.00 8.46 0.96
N GLN A 192 1.53 7.28 0.69
CA GLN A 192 2.69 7.11 -0.18
C GLN A 192 2.42 7.56 -1.61
N ALA A 193 1.24 7.28 -2.17
CA ALA A 193 0.83 7.73 -3.49
C ALA A 193 0.84 9.27 -3.60
N LEU A 194 0.24 9.92 -2.60
CA LEU A 194 0.20 11.38 -2.53
C LEU A 194 1.60 11.96 -2.41
N LYS A 195 2.42 11.43 -1.48
CA LYS A 195 3.80 11.88 -1.29
C LYS A 195 4.67 11.63 -2.52
N PHE A 196 4.51 10.50 -3.21
CA PHE A 196 5.25 10.17 -4.42
C PHE A 196 5.02 11.20 -5.54
N LEU A 197 3.75 11.59 -5.75
CA LEU A 197 3.40 12.60 -6.74
C LEU A 197 3.94 13.97 -6.34
N THR A 198 3.75 14.38 -5.09
CA THR A 198 4.10 15.72 -4.64
C THR A 198 5.61 15.92 -4.44
N ASP A 199 6.35 14.91 -4.00
CA ASP A 199 7.82 14.94 -3.96
C ASP A 199 8.39 15.19 -5.38
N SER A 200 7.84 14.52 -6.39
CA SER A 200 8.25 14.69 -7.80
C SER A 200 7.93 16.08 -8.37
N LEU A 201 6.98 16.79 -7.76
CA LEU A 201 6.62 18.17 -8.07
C LEU A 201 7.35 19.19 -7.18
N GLY A 202 8.26 18.74 -6.32
CA GLY A 202 9.08 19.60 -5.46
C GLY A 202 8.39 20.08 -4.18
N TYR A 203 7.31 19.44 -3.74
CA TYR A 203 6.68 19.78 -2.46
C TYR A 203 7.45 19.16 -1.30
N GLU A 204 7.74 19.98 -0.28
CA GLU A 204 8.30 19.50 0.98
C GLU A 204 7.18 18.97 1.89
N SER A 205 7.35 17.75 2.41
CA SER A 205 6.39 17.13 3.31
C SER A 205 7.01 16.11 4.26
N GLU A 206 6.39 15.97 5.43
CA GLU A 206 6.67 14.99 6.47
C GLU A 206 5.50 14.01 6.62
N TYR A 207 5.80 12.74 6.91
CA TYR A 207 4.82 11.79 7.41
C TYR A 207 4.38 12.16 8.82
N LEU A 208 3.07 12.08 9.05
CA LEU A 208 2.44 12.07 10.36
C LEU A 208 2.00 10.66 10.69
N LEU A 209 2.16 10.27 11.95
CA LEU A 209 1.62 9.01 12.47
C LEU A 209 0.38 9.27 13.30
N ALA A 210 -0.60 8.39 13.18
CA ALA A 210 -1.83 8.48 13.93
C ALA A 210 -2.36 7.10 14.31
N GLY A 211 -3.32 7.11 15.22
CA GLY A 211 -4.11 5.92 15.51
C GLY A 211 -5.04 6.08 16.70
N PRO A 212 -5.84 5.05 16.97
CA PRO A 212 -6.94 5.12 17.90
C PRO A 212 -6.45 5.26 19.34
N ASN A 213 -7.01 6.23 20.05
CA ASN A 213 -6.77 6.46 21.48
C ASN A 213 -5.29 6.71 21.84
N ALA A 214 -4.48 7.14 20.87
CA ALA A 214 -3.05 7.45 21.03
C ALA A 214 -2.82 8.91 21.51
N LYS A 215 -3.47 9.32 22.60
CA LYS A 215 -3.46 10.73 23.06
C LYS A 215 -2.08 11.22 23.56
N ASN A 216 -1.27 10.33 24.13
CA ASN A 216 -0.02 10.70 24.78
C ASN A 216 1.08 11.01 23.75
N PRO A 217 2.23 11.58 24.18
CA PRO A 217 3.37 11.77 23.27
C PRO A 217 3.81 10.47 22.60
N ILE A 218 4.28 10.60 21.36
CA ILE A 218 4.71 9.45 20.55
C ILE A 218 5.96 8.77 21.17
N PRO A 219 5.94 7.45 21.39
CA PRO A 219 7.02 6.73 22.05
C PRO A 219 8.10 6.30 21.04
N GLU A 220 8.81 7.26 20.43
CA GLU A 220 9.72 7.00 19.31
C GLU A 220 10.76 5.90 19.56
N GLU A 221 11.41 5.89 20.74
CA GLU A 221 12.41 4.87 21.08
C GLU A 221 11.82 3.45 20.99
N LYS A 222 10.57 3.29 21.44
CA LYS A 222 9.86 2.00 21.37
C LYS A 222 9.46 1.66 19.96
N LEU A 223 9.06 2.62 19.14
CA LEU A 223 8.76 2.37 17.73
C LEU A 223 10.03 1.94 16.95
N ARG A 224 11.19 2.55 17.22
CA ARG A 224 12.47 2.12 16.64
C ARG A 224 12.89 0.73 17.10
N GLU A 225 12.67 0.39 18.38
CA GLU A 225 12.91 -0.96 18.91
C GLU A 225 12.07 -2.01 18.17
N LEU A 226 10.80 -1.71 17.87
CA LEU A 226 9.93 -2.60 17.10
C LEU A 226 10.42 -2.82 15.67
N LEU A 227 10.88 -1.77 15.00
CA LEU A 227 11.44 -1.87 13.64
C LEU A 227 12.77 -2.64 13.60
N THR A 228 13.45 -2.74 14.73
CA THR A 228 14.72 -3.50 14.83
C THR A 228 14.47 -4.97 15.18
N THR A 229 13.49 -5.23 16.05
CA THR A 229 13.26 -6.57 16.63
C THR A 229 12.19 -7.37 15.90
N PHE A 230 11.26 -6.70 15.21
CA PHE A 230 10.04 -7.30 14.66
C PHE A 230 9.21 -8.07 15.71
N GLU A 231 9.34 -7.73 17.00
CA GLU A 231 8.59 -8.35 18.10
C GLU A 231 7.30 -7.59 18.40
N PHE A 232 6.20 -8.00 17.77
CA PHE A 232 4.90 -7.31 17.88
C PHE A 232 3.97 -7.86 19.01
N ASN A 233 4.23 -9.07 19.51
CA ASN A 233 3.32 -9.81 20.41
C ASN A 233 2.96 -9.09 21.73
N PHE A 234 3.86 -8.25 22.27
CA PHE A 234 3.63 -7.48 23.52
C PHE A 234 3.53 -5.97 23.28
N SER A 235 3.41 -5.58 22.01
CA SER A 235 3.69 -4.23 21.53
C SER A 235 2.44 -3.54 20.99
N LYS A 236 1.27 -4.18 21.05
CA LYS A 236 -0.04 -3.61 20.65
C LYS A 236 -0.28 -2.21 21.24
N ARG A 237 0.16 -1.97 22.49
CA ARG A 237 0.05 -0.65 23.15
C ARG A 237 0.85 0.46 22.47
N TYR A 238 1.88 0.12 21.70
CA TYR A 238 2.74 1.04 20.96
C TYR A 238 2.36 1.06 19.47
N MET A 239 1.90 -0.06 18.93
CA MET A 239 1.44 -0.14 17.54
C MET A 239 0.30 0.83 17.23
N ARG A 240 -0.61 1.09 18.19
CA ARG A 240 -1.66 2.11 18.03
C ARG A 240 -1.18 3.53 17.66
N TYR A 241 0.11 3.83 17.78
CA TYR A 241 0.64 5.13 17.36
C TYR A 241 0.89 5.23 15.86
N TRP A 242 1.03 4.09 15.16
CA TRP A 242 1.35 4.04 13.73
C TRP A 242 0.37 3.18 12.91
N GLU A 243 -0.85 3.02 13.40
CA GLU A 243 -1.94 2.34 12.68
C GLU A 243 -2.49 3.18 11.51
N HIS A 244 -2.15 4.47 11.48
CA HIS A 244 -2.57 5.40 10.44
C HIS A 244 -1.45 6.37 10.07
N LEU A 245 -1.49 6.85 8.82
CA LEU A 245 -0.54 7.79 8.25
C LEU A 245 -1.27 8.98 7.63
N ALA A 246 -0.63 10.15 7.64
CA ALA A 246 -1.05 11.34 6.91
C ALA A 246 0.20 12.17 6.54
N LEU A 247 0.01 13.34 5.90
CA LEU A 247 1.12 14.21 5.52
C LEU A 247 0.97 15.61 6.11
N LEU A 248 2.10 16.17 6.52
CA LEU A 248 2.26 17.59 6.83
C LEU A 248 3.10 18.22 5.72
N TYR A 249 2.53 19.16 4.97
CA TYR A 249 3.22 19.92 3.93
C TYR A 249 3.73 21.25 4.46
N HIS A 250 4.91 21.64 4.02
CA HIS A 250 5.49 22.96 4.26
C HIS A 250 5.44 23.76 2.96
N LEU A 251 4.36 24.50 2.74
CA LEU A 251 4.10 25.19 1.48
C LEU A 251 4.06 26.70 1.70
N ASP A 252 4.98 27.42 1.06
CA ASP A 252 5.01 28.89 1.05
C ASP A 252 4.96 29.52 2.46
N GLY A 253 5.68 28.91 3.40
CA GLY A 253 5.74 29.36 4.80
C GLY A 253 4.51 28.99 5.65
N SER A 254 3.62 28.14 5.12
CA SER A 254 2.44 27.64 5.83
C SER A 254 2.46 26.12 5.96
N ASP A 255 2.07 25.64 7.14
CA ASP A 255 1.87 24.23 7.41
C ASP A 255 0.46 23.79 6.98
N ILE A 256 0.38 22.66 6.29
CA ILE A 256 -0.87 22.10 5.78
C ILE A 256 -0.93 20.62 6.13
N VAL A 257 -1.91 20.23 6.94
CA VAL A 257 -2.17 18.81 7.23
C VAL A 257 -3.13 18.25 6.19
N VAL A 258 -2.72 17.16 5.56
CA VAL A 258 -3.49 16.46 4.54
C VAL A 258 -3.64 15.00 4.90
N ASP A 259 -4.90 14.55 5.00
CA ASP A 259 -5.27 13.14 5.08
C ASP A 259 -6.15 12.77 3.89
N ALA A 260 -5.59 11.95 3.01
CA ALA A 260 -6.18 11.56 1.74
C ALA A 260 -6.53 10.07 1.69
N THR A 261 -6.74 9.42 2.85
CA THR A 261 -6.86 7.95 2.89
C THR A 261 -8.28 7.43 2.66
N ASN A 262 -9.30 8.16 3.10
CA ASN A 262 -10.71 7.70 3.09
C ASN A 262 -10.87 6.43 3.95
N GLY A 263 -11.74 5.48 3.59
CA GLY A 263 -12.09 4.35 4.46
C GLY A 263 -12.88 4.81 5.68
N ASN A 264 -13.76 5.80 5.51
CA ASN A 264 -14.48 6.54 6.56
C ASN A 264 -13.65 7.55 7.36
N ILE A 265 -12.38 7.73 7.01
CA ILE A 265 -11.62 8.90 7.44
C ILE A 265 -12.04 10.10 6.56
N PRO A 266 -12.51 11.20 7.16
CA PRO A 266 -12.92 12.38 6.39
C PRO A 266 -11.74 12.96 5.62
N PHE A 267 -12.00 13.65 4.51
CA PHE A 267 -10.94 14.38 3.82
C PHE A 267 -10.44 15.52 4.70
N ILE A 268 -9.19 15.42 5.17
CA ILE A 268 -8.56 16.45 6.01
C ILE A 268 -7.67 17.30 5.12
N PHE A 269 -7.92 18.60 5.13
CA PHE A 269 -7.09 19.60 4.46
C PHE A 269 -7.07 20.87 5.32
N LEU A 270 -6.24 20.85 6.36
CA LEU A 270 -6.21 21.89 7.40
C LEU A 270 -5.04 22.85 7.17
N THR A 271 -5.25 24.12 7.50
CA THR A 271 -4.24 25.17 7.41
C THR A 271 -4.26 26.04 8.66
N GLY A 272 -3.16 26.72 8.96
CA GLY A 272 -3.09 27.71 10.03
C GLY A 272 -3.45 27.13 11.42
N PRO A 273 -4.26 27.82 12.24
CA PRO A 273 -4.52 27.42 13.63
C PRO A 273 -5.12 26.03 13.83
N ASP A 274 -5.77 25.46 12.81
CA ASP A 274 -6.35 24.13 12.91
C ASP A 274 -5.31 23.01 12.81
N VAL A 275 -4.17 23.26 12.16
CA VAL A 275 -2.99 22.37 12.19
C VAL A 275 -2.44 22.28 13.62
N ASP A 276 -2.30 23.42 14.29
CA ASP A 276 -1.83 23.47 15.67
C ASP A 276 -2.75 22.70 16.61
N LYS A 277 -4.08 22.86 16.47
CA LYS A 277 -5.05 22.10 17.30
C LYS A 277 -4.94 20.59 17.14
N MET A 278 -4.58 20.12 15.94
CA MET A 278 -4.43 18.70 15.66
C MET A 278 -3.10 18.15 16.19
N LEU A 279 -2.00 18.90 16.04
CA LEU A 279 -0.65 18.39 16.30
C LEU A 279 -0.05 18.81 17.66
N ASN A 280 -0.64 19.76 18.38
CA ASN A 280 -0.11 20.30 19.64
C ASN A 280 -0.01 19.24 20.75
N THR A 281 1.16 19.08 21.35
CA THR A 281 1.43 18.05 22.38
C THR A 281 0.59 18.10 23.67
N ARG A 282 -0.07 19.23 24.01
CA ARG A 282 -0.80 19.38 25.29
C ARG A 282 -2.30 19.11 25.18
N GLU A 283 -2.96 19.67 24.19
CA GLU A 283 -4.41 19.58 23.99
C GLU A 283 -4.74 19.30 22.51
N LYS A 284 -4.45 18.07 22.07
CA LYS A 284 -4.81 17.61 20.72
C LYS A 284 -6.30 17.36 20.60
N THR A 285 -6.88 17.81 19.50
CA THR A 285 -8.23 17.44 19.09
C THR A 285 -8.17 16.18 18.25
N PRO A 286 -8.82 15.06 18.65
CA PRO A 286 -8.84 13.87 17.83
C PRO A 286 -9.79 14.01 16.63
N VAL A 287 -9.61 13.14 15.64
CA VAL A 287 -10.57 12.93 14.55
C VAL A 287 -11.40 11.70 14.88
N SER A 288 -12.73 11.82 14.79
CA SER A 288 -13.62 10.67 14.96
C SER A 288 -13.67 9.87 13.67
N VAL A 289 -13.41 8.58 13.75
CA VAL A 289 -13.30 7.67 12.60
C VAL A 289 -14.08 6.39 12.90
N ARG A 290 -14.80 5.86 11.90
CA ARG A 290 -15.43 4.53 11.98
C ARG A 290 -14.95 3.66 10.83
N MET A 291 -13.81 2.98 11.01
CA MET A 291 -13.26 2.11 9.96
C MET A 291 -14.14 0.88 9.74
N SER A 292 -14.56 0.21 10.83
CA SER A 292 -15.38 -1.00 10.79
C SER A 292 -16.64 -0.84 11.66
N LEU A 293 -16.69 -1.51 12.80
CA LEU A 293 -17.88 -1.57 13.67
C LEU A 293 -17.90 -0.45 14.72
N ASN A 294 -16.73 -0.02 15.19
CA ASN A 294 -16.60 0.94 16.29
C ASN A 294 -16.17 2.31 15.80
N GLU A 295 -16.63 3.35 16.50
CA GLU A 295 -16.13 4.70 16.33
C GLU A 295 -14.94 4.93 17.28
N GLU A 296 -13.85 5.46 16.74
CA GLU A 296 -12.56 5.61 17.39
C GLU A 296 -12.05 7.04 17.27
N SER A 297 -11.29 7.48 18.27
CA SER A 297 -10.66 8.81 18.28
C SER A 297 -9.21 8.71 17.83
N PHE A 298 -8.92 9.17 16.62
CA PHE A 298 -7.57 9.16 16.04
C PHE A 298 -6.80 10.42 16.45
N TYR A 299 -5.59 10.22 16.97
CA TYR A 299 -4.70 11.32 17.37
C TYR A 299 -3.46 11.35 16.49
N TYR A 300 -3.16 12.51 15.90
CA TYR A 300 -2.07 12.69 14.94
C TYR A 300 -0.81 13.26 15.63
N HIS A 301 0.35 12.78 15.17
CA HIS A 301 1.65 13.08 15.75
C HIS A 301 2.67 13.37 14.66
N ARG A 302 3.43 14.45 14.85
CA ARG A 302 4.74 14.59 14.22
C ARG A 302 5.68 13.55 14.83
N VAL A 303 6.55 13.02 14.02
CA VAL A 303 7.52 11.99 14.37
C VAL A 303 8.80 12.20 13.59
N SER A 304 9.92 11.74 14.14
CA SER A 304 11.14 11.57 13.36
C SER A 304 10.89 10.67 12.14
N GLN A 305 11.29 11.14 10.96
CA GLN A 305 10.90 10.54 9.68
C GLN A 305 11.53 9.17 9.41
N ASP A 306 12.61 8.82 10.10
CA ASP A 306 13.21 7.48 10.03
C ASP A 306 12.21 6.39 10.43
N ILE A 307 11.28 6.67 11.35
CA ILE A 307 10.29 5.69 11.82
C ILE A 307 9.28 5.32 10.73
N PRO A 308 8.48 6.26 10.17
CA PRO A 308 7.52 5.93 9.13
C PRO A 308 8.19 5.43 7.85
N GLU A 309 9.35 5.97 7.46
CA GLU A 309 10.07 5.51 6.26
C GLU A 309 10.57 4.07 6.39
N ASN A 310 11.15 3.71 7.54
CA ASN A 310 11.58 2.34 7.81
C ASN A 310 10.40 1.38 7.96
N LEU A 311 9.30 1.81 8.58
CA LEU A 311 8.07 1.02 8.62
C LEU A 311 7.56 0.70 7.21
N LEU A 312 7.42 1.71 6.36
CA LEU A 312 6.95 1.54 4.99
C LEU A 312 7.89 0.63 4.19
N PHE A 313 9.22 0.79 4.34
CA PHE A 313 10.17 -0.09 3.68
C PHE A 313 10.05 -1.55 4.14
N ALA A 314 9.84 -1.78 5.44
CA ALA A 314 9.64 -3.13 5.97
C ALA A 314 8.34 -3.76 5.45
N LEU A 315 7.26 -2.98 5.34
CA LEU A 315 5.99 -3.45 4.75
C LEU A 315 6.14 -3.79 3.27
N GLU A 316 6.89 -2.99 2.51
CA GLU A 316 7.14 -3.24 1.08
C GLU A 316 8.00 -4.47 0.81
N GLY A 317 8.95 -4.79 1.70
CA GLY A 317 10.05 -5.70 1.35
C GLY A 317 10.36 -6.84 2.31
N TRP A 318 9.94 -6.77 3.58
CA TRP A 318 10.46 -7.66 4.62
C TRP A 318 9.40 -8.42 5.41
N ILE A 319 8.16 -7.93 5.48
CA ILE A 319 7.07 -8.59 6.20
C ILE A 319 6.27 -9.40 5.17
N PRO A 320 6.49 -10.72 5.03
CA PRO A 320 5.92 -11.49 3.93
C PRO A 320 4.39 -11.60 4.03
N GLU A 321 3.83 -11.60 5.24
CA GLU A 321 2.40 -11.75 5.50
C GLU A 321 1.67 -10.42 5.70
N VAL A 322 2.27 -9.28 5.33
CA VAL A 322 1.62 -7.96 5.53
C VAL A 322 0.26 -7.86 4.83
N ASP A 323 0.08 -8.53 3.70
CA ASP A 323 -1.20 -8.63 3.00
C ASP A 323 -2.29 -9.25 3.89
N LEU A 324 -1.96 -10.34 4.60
CA LEU A 324 -2.87 -11.02 5.51
C LEU A 324 -3.05 -10.25 6.83
N ILE A 325 -1.98 -9.69 7.40
CA ILE A 325 -2.03 -8.89 8.63
C ILE A 325 -2.99 -7.71 8.44
N GLN A 326 -2.90 -6.99 7.31
CA GLN A 326 -3.77 -5.85 7.03
C GLN A 326 -5.24 -6.27 6.92
N VAL A 327 -5.52 -7.38 6.25
CA VAL A 327 -6.90 -7.86 6.04
C VAL A 327 -7.52 -8.41 7.32
N PHE A 328 -6.79 -9.26 8.05
CA PHE A 328 -7.32 -10.07 9.14
C PHE A 328 -6.98 -9.54 10.53
N GLU A 329 -5.72 -9.16 10.79
CA GLU A 329 -5.30 -8.73 12.14
C GLU A 329 -5.64 -7.27 12.42
N ASN A 330 -5.45 -6.40 11.42
CA ASN A 330 -5.86 -5.00 11.48
C ASN A 330 -7.35 -4.81 11.12
N GLU A 331 -8.05 -5.90 10.78
CA GLU A 331 -9.48 -5.92 10.44
C GLU A 331 -9.89 -4.92 9.34
N LEU A 332 -8.98 -4.60 8.40
CA LEU A 332 -9.31 -3.70 7.28
C LEU A 332 -10.19 -4.38 6.22
N GLY A 333 -10.28 -5.72 6.25
CA GLY A 333 -11.04 -6.48 5.26
C GLY A 333 -10.53 -6.25 3.84
N LEU A 334 -11.43 -6.42 2.87
CA LEU A 334 -11.15 -6.21 1.45
C LEU A 334 -11.60 -4.83 0.95
N PHE A 335 -12.59 -4.22 1.61
CA PHE A 335 -13.17 -2.96 1.18
C PHE A 335 -13.84 -2.20 2.33
N ILE A 336 -13.62 -0.88 2.38
CA ILE A 336 -14.29 0.04 3.31
C ILE A 336 -14.78 1.28 2.54
N SER A 337 -16.04 1.65 2.74
CA SER A 337 -16.60 2.94 2.34
C SER A 337 -17.60 3.45 3.39
N GLU A 338 -18.18 4.63 3.16
CA GLU A 338 -19.24 5.16 4.02
C GLU A 338 -20.47 4.24 4.08
N GLY A 339 -20.68 3.41 3.05
CA GLY A 339 -21.82 2.51 2.93
C GLY A 339 -21.53 1.08 3.38
N PHE A 340 -20.30 0.60 3.16
CA PHE A 340 -20.03 -0.83 3.22
C PHE A 340 -18.70 -1.16 3.87
N PHE A 341 -18.69 -2.26 4.61
CA PHE A 341 -17.48 -3.00 4.98
C PHE A 341 -17.60 -4.42 4.45
N ILE A 342 -16.57 -4.88 3.72
CA ILE A 342 -16.52 -6.25 3.20
C ILE A 342 -15.27 -6.94 3.69
N ALA A 343 -15.43 -8.12 4.27
CA ALA A 343 -14.35 -8.92 4.81
C ALA A 343 -14.48 -10.40 4.45
N PRO A 344 -13.36 -11.11 4.27
CA PRO A 344 -13.34 -12.55 4.12
C PRO A 344 -13.62 -13.24 5.45
N ILE A 345 -14.29 -14.39 5.39
CA ILE A 345 -14.43 -15.33 6.51
C ILE A 345 -13.73 -16.61 6.11
N VAL A 346 -12.54 -16.85 6.67
CA VAL A 346 -11.77 -18.06 6.36
C VAL A 346 -12.01 -19.11 7.44
N TYR A 347 -12.25 -20.36 7.03
CA TYR A 347 -12.61 -21.47 7.93
C TYR A 347 -12.20 -22.83 7.35
N LYS A 348 -11.88 -23.82 8.19
CA LYS A 348 -11.55 -25.19 7.77
C LYS A 348 -12.77 -26.10 7.66
N ASN A 349 -13.79 -25.85 8.47
CA ASN A 349 -14.99 -26.68 8.50
C ASN A 349 -16.25 -25.89 8.85
N ARG A 350 -17.41 -26.52 8.65
CA ARG A 350 -18.71 -25.87 8.83
C ARG A 350 -18.96 -25.39 10.26
N GLN A 351 -18.45 -26.10 11.29
CA GLN A 351 -18.64 -25.66 12.67
C GLN A 351 -17.89 -24.36 12.93
N GLU A 352 -16.64 -24.27 12.47
CA GLU A 352 -15.84 -23.06 12.56
C GLU A 352 -16.49 -21.88 11.83
N PHE A 353 -17.04 -22.10 10.63
CA PHE A 353 -17.82 -21.09 9.93
C PHE A 353 -19.02 -20.60 10.77
N LEU A 354 -19.81 -21.51 11.34
CA LEU A 354 -20.98 -21.14 12.16
C LEU A 354 -20.57 -20.35 13.42
N ASP A 355 -19.43 -20.69 14.02
CA ASP A 355 -18.90 -19.96 15.17
C ASP A 355 -18.48 -18.53 14.78
N LEU A 356 -17.79 -18.37 13.63
CA LEU A 356 -17.41 -17.06 13.09
C LEU A 356 -18.65 -16.24 12.68
N GLN A 357 -19.63 -16.86 12.02
CA GLN A 357 -20.89 -16.22 11.65
C GLN A 357 -21.60 -15.68 12.89
N MET A 358 -21.68 -16.45 13.97
CA MET A 358 -22.30 -16.01 15.22
C MET A 358 -21.53 -14.84 15.85
N LYS A 359 -20.19 -14.88 15.84
CA LYS A 359 -19.35 -13.77 16.35
C LYS A 359 -19.62 -12.48 15.58
N TYR A 360 -19.57 -12.50 14.25
CA TYR A 360 -19.83 -11.33 13.42
C TYR A 360 -21.27 -10.82 13.58
N ALA A 361 -22.27 -11.71 13.57
CA ALA A 361 -23.67 -11.32 13.77
C ALA A 361 -23.90 -10.64 15.13
N ASN A 362 -23.26 -11.14 16.20
CA ASN A 362 -23.33 -10.52 17.52
C ASN A 362 -22.64 -9.16 17.55
N ALA A 363 -21.46 -9.02 16.93
CA ALA A 363 -20.73 -7.76 16.89
C ALA A 363 -21.49 -6.69 16.10
N CYS A 364 -22.02 -7.02 14.92
CA CYS A 364 -22.88 -6.14 14.14
C CYS A 364 -24.15 -5.76 14.91
N GLY A 365 -24.80 -6.72 15.58
CA GLY A 365 -25.98 -6.47 16.41
C GLY A 365 -25.70 -5.51 17.58
N GLN A 366 -24.54 -5.61 18.23
CA GLN A 366 -24.11 -4.67 19.28
C GLN A 366 -23.85 -3.27 18.72
N ALA A 367 -23.26 -3.19 17.53
CA ALA A 367 -23.03 -1.93 16.80
C ALA A 367 -24.31 -1.37 16.15
N ARG A 368 -25.42 -2.12 16.18
CA ARG A 368 -26.70 -1.82 15.50
C ARG A 368 -26.56 -1.70 13.98
N LEU A 369 -25.69 -2.52 13.40
CA LEU A 369 -25.44 -2.56 11.97
C LEU A 369 -26.09 -3.80 11.36
N ASP A 370 -26.68 -3.63 10.18
CA ASP A 370 -27.13 -4.75 9.36
C ASP A 370 -25.94 -5.44 8.71
N CYS A 371 -25.94 -6.78 8.67
CA CYS A 371 -24.93 -7.56 7.97
C CYS A 371 -25.52 -8.76 7.23
N ALA A 372 -24.85 -9.17 6.15
CA ALA A 372 -25.05 -10.43 5.45
C ALA A 372 -23.78 -11.27 5.56
N ILE A 373 -23.94 -12.54 5.97
CA ILE A 373 -22.83 -13.48 6.16
C ILE A 373 -23.09 -14.72 5.33
N GLN A 374 -22.24 -14.97 4.33
CA GLN A 374 -22.38 -16.06 3.37
C GLN A 374 -21.24 -17.06 3.53
N GLU A 375 -21.56 -18.36 3.54
CA GLU A 375 -20.57 -19.45 3.65
C GLU A 375 -19.76 -19.60 2.35
N GLU A 376 -20.41 -19.33 1.22
CA GLU A 376 -19.82 -19.37 -0.12
C GLU A 376 -19.29 -17.99 -0.53
N TRP A 377 -18.26 -17.98 -1.38
CA TRP A 377 -17.66 -16.75 -1.92
C TRP A 377 -18.51 -16.14 -3.04
N ASN A 378 -19.60 -15.48 -2.66
CA ASN A 378 -20.46 -14.74 -3.57
C ASN A 378 -21.10 -13.51 -2.90
N LEU A 379 -21.75 -12.68 -3.71
CA LEU A 379 -22.45 -11.47 -3.28
C LEU A 379 -23.96 -11.56 -3.53
N ASP A 380 -24.53 -12.76 -3.48
CA ASP A 380 -25.94 -13.02 -3.86
C ASP A 380 -26.95 -12.53 -2.82
N SER A 381 -26.51 -12.27 -1.59
CA SER A 381 -27.38 -11.65 -0.59
C SER A 381 -27.92 -10.30 -1.08
N LYS A 382 -29.10 -9.89 -0.60
CA LYS A 382 -29.69 -8.57 -0.93
C LYS A 382 -28.69 -7.42 -0.70
N MET A 383 -27.88 -7.52 0.35
CA MET A 383 -26.85 -6.51 0.67
C MET A 383 -25.65 -6.60 -0.28
N GLY A 384 -25.18 -7.81 -0.60
CA GLY A 384 -24.13 -8.03 -1.60
C GLY A 384 -24.52 -7.51 -2.98
N GLN A 385 -25.76 -7.72 -3.40
CA GLN A 385 -26.28 -7.18 -4.68
C GLN A 385 -26.38 -5.65 -4.68
N LEU A 386 -26.74 -5.05 -3.54
CA LEU A 386 -26.74 -3.59 -3.40
C LEU A 386 -25.31 -3.05 -3.52
N PHE A 387 -24.36 -3.65 -2.80
CA PHE A 387 -22.95 -3.30 -2.92
C PHE A 387 -22.45 -3.46 -4.37
N ALA A 388 -22.72 -4.58 -5.03
CA ALA A 388 -22.27 -4.81 -6.41
C ALA A 388 -22.85 -3.80 -7.41
N LYS A 389 -24.05 -3.27 -7.14
CA LYS A 389 -24.66 -2.20 -7.93
C LYS A 389 -23.98 -0.84 -7.70
N GLU A 390 -23.63 -0.52 -6.45
CA GLU A 390 -23.01 0.75 -6.09
C GLU A 390 -21.50 0.78 -6.41
N HIS A 391 -20.83 -0.35 -6.30
CA HIS A 391 -19.38 -0.52 -6.49
C HIS A 391 -19.07 -1.68 -7.47
N PRO A 392 -19.44 -1.55 -8.76
CA PRO A 392 -19.32 -2.64 -9.73
C PRO A 392 -17.88 -3.11 -9.93
N PHE A 393 -16.91 -2.19 -9.99
CA PHE A 393 -15.50 -2.53 -10.12
C PHE A 393 -14.98 -3.32 -8.91
N ALA A 394 -15.16 -2.79 -7.69
CA ALA A 394 -14.74 -3.46 -6.46
C ALA A 394 -15.39 -4.83 -6.30
N SER A 395 -16.67 -4.97 -6.65
CA SER A 395 -17.37 -6.26 -6.54
C SER A 395 -16.77 -7.35 -7.45
N GLN A 396 -16.38 -6.98 -8.68
CA GLN A 396 -15.68 -7.90 -9.59
C GLN A 396 -14.31 -8.29 -9.03
N GLN A 397 -13.56 -7.34 -8.47
CA GLN A 397 -12.25 -7.62 -7.88
C GLN A 397 -12.37 -8.55 -6.67
N ILE A 398 -13.31 -8.29 -5.76
CA ILE A 398 -13.55 -9.13 -4.58
C ILE A 398 -13.90 -10.57 -4.99
N LEU A 399 -14.76 -10.77 -5.98
CA LEU A 399 -15.09 -12.11 -6.47
C LEU A 399 -13.86 -12.81 -7.09
N ALA A 400 -12.94 -12.06 -7.70
CA ALA A 400 -11.71 -12.61 -8.28
C ALA A 400 -10.60 -12.89 -7.25
N CYS A 401 -10.71 -12.40 -6.00
CA CYS A 401 -9.67 -12.54 -4.97
C CYS A 401 -9.55 -13.97 -4.39
N GLU A 402 -10.63 -14.75 -4.40
CA GLU A 402 -10.80 -15.94 -3.55
C GLU A 402 -9.61 -16.89 -3.61
N GLU A 403 -9.23 -17.29 -4.82
CA GLU A 403 -8.19 -18.30 -5.05
C GLU A 403 -6.85 -17.86 -4.48
N HIS A 404 -6.42 -16.62 -4.76
CA HIS A 404 -5.12 -16.16 -4.30
C HIS A 404 -5.11 -15.81 -2.81
N LEU A 405 -6.21 -15.27 -2.28
CA LEU A 405 -6.37 -15.05 -0.84
C LEU A 405 -6.26 -16.36 -0.07
N LEU A 406 -6.97 -17.41 -0.50
CA LEU A 406 -6.88 -18.73 0.12
C LEU A 406 -5.50 -19.34 -0.05
N PHE A 407 -4.86 -19.18 -1.21
CA PHE A 407 -3.49 -19.64 -1.41
C PHE A 407 -2.55 -19.01 -0.37
N ARG A 408 -2.54 -17.67 -0.26
CA ARG A 408 -1.70 -16.94 0.70
C ARG A 408 -2.01 -17.32 2.15
N TYR A 409 -3.29 -17.39 2.51
CA TYR A 409 -3.70 -17.78 3.85
C TYR A 409 -3.27 -19.22 4.17
N ASN A 410 -3.39 -20.15 3.22
CA ASN A 410 -2.99 -21.55 3.42
C ASN A 410 -1.47 -21.73 3.54
N GLU A 411 -0.67 -20.89 2.88
CA GLU A 411 0.78 -20.86 3.06
C GLU A 411 1.17 -20.46 4.50
N SER A 412 0.41 -19.54 5.12
CA SER A 412 0.67 -19.04 6.48
C SER A 412 0.07 -19.94 7.58
N GLU A 413 -1.22 -20.26 7.48
CA GLU A 413 -2.02 -20.84 8.58
C GLU A 413 -2.31 -22.36 8.39
N GLY A 414 -1.75 -22.96 7.34
CA GLY A 414 -1.93 -24.36 6.98
C GLY A 414 -3.04 -24.61 5.96
N GLN A 415 -3.14 -25.83 5.45
CA GLN A 415 -3.95 -26.17 4.27
C GLN A 415 -5.45 -26.36 4.56
N ASP A 416 -6.22 -26.53 3.48
CA ASP A 416 -7.64 -26.92 3.42
C ASP A 416 -8.66 -25.90 3.95
N HIS A 417 -8.29 -24.61 4.00
CA HIS A 417 -9.25 -23.55 4.29
C HIS A 417 -10.21 -23.31 3.11
N LYS A 418 -11.41 -22.86 3.46
CA LYS A 418 -12.42 -22.28 2.57
C LYS A 418 -12.69 -20.84 2.97
N ALA A 419 -13.29 -20.07 2.07
CA ALA A 419 -13.63 -18.68 2.31
C ALA A 419 -15.11 -18.42 2.05
N GLY A 420 -15.72 -17.63 2.94
CA GLY A 420 -17.02 -16.99 2.77
C GLY A 420 -16.87 -15.47 2.83
N VAL A 421 -17.98 -14.74 2.70
CA VAL A 421 -17.99 -13.27 2.64
C VAL A 421 -18.89 -12.68 3.72
N LEU A 422 -18.37 -11.70 4.44
CA LEU A 422 -19.12 -10.76 5.28
C LEU A 422 -19.36 -9.46 4.50
N VAL A 423 -20.61 -9.01 4.46
CA VAL A 423 -20.99 -7.67 4.00
C VAL A 423 -21.70 -6.96 5.15
N VAL A 424 -21.23 -5.78 5.55
CA VAL A 424 -21.85 -4.95 6.59
C VAL A 424 -22.29 -3.63 5.97
N ASN A 425 -23.51 -3.19 6.28
CA ASN A 425 -24.01 -1.87 5.89
C ASN A 425 -23.70 -0.86 6.99
N LEU A 426 -22.79 0.07 6.71
CA LEU A 426 -22.32 1.06 7.69
C LEU A 426 -23.25 2.28 7.86
N LYS A 427 -24.30 2.39 7.04
CA LYS A 427 -25.32 3.46 7.11
C LYS A 427 -26.57 3.10 7.91
N SER A 428 -26.62 1.90 8.51
CA SER A 428 -27.83 1.37 9.16
C SER A 428 -28.16 2.00 10.52
#